data_AF-A0A378N8F1-F1
#
_entry.id   AF-A0A378N8F1-F1
#
_cell.length_a   1.000
_cell.length_b   1.000
_cell.length_c   1.000
_cell.angle_alpha   90.00
_cell.angle_beta   90.00
_cell.angle_gamma   90.00
#
_symmetry.space_group_name_H-M   'P 1'
#
loop_
_entity.id
_entity.type
_entity.pdbx_description
1 polymer ?
#
loop_
_entity_poly.entity_id
_entity_poly.type
_entity_poly.pdbx_seq_one_letter_code
_entity_poly.pdbx_strand_id
1 'polypeptide(L)'
;MKKLTKLLSLSALLVLTACNSVLNASTEVQQPTVQIPHDDPQWQQHLAKLSQIQGYTATGQFGYISPEERFSSHFNWRYTNPIQFGLELSSNLSTKSLKLERNKRGLTVRTMRVIAVLTVMLMR
;
A
#
# COMPACT_ATOMS: atom_id res chain seq x y z
N MET A 1 -49.33 -12.24 22.78
CA MET A 1 -47.87 -12.25 23.04
C MET A 1 -47.04 -13.02 22.00
N LYS A 2 -47.56 -14.01 21.27
CA LYS A 2 -46.77 -14.83 20.30
C LYS A 2 -46.40 -14.14 18.97
N LYS A 3 -47.12 -13.07 18.58
CA LYS A 3 -46.84 -12.31 17.34
C LYS A 3 -45.75 -11.25 17.50
N LEU A 4 -45.57 -10.73 18.71
CA LEU A 4 -44.56 -9.71 19.02
C LEU A 4 -43.15 -10.32 19.04
N THR A 5 -43.01 -11.55 19.53
CA THR A 5 -41.73 -12.30 19.54
C THR A 5 -41.26 -12.65 18.12
N LYS A 6 -42.19 -12.93 17.19
CA LYS A 6 -41.84 -13.20 15.79
C LYS A 6 -41.40 -11.96 15.01
N LEU A 7 -41.94 -10.78 15.36
CA LEU A 7 -41.49 -9.52 14.75
C LEU A 7 -40.09 -9.13 15.22
N LEU A 8 -39.76 -9.40 16.49
CA LEU A 8 -38.47 -9.06 17.08
C LEU A 8 -37.31 -9.95 16.56
N SER A 9 -37.62 -11.19 16.16
CA SER A 9 -36.63 -12.06 15.47
C SER A 9 -36.33 -11.63 14.04
N LEU A 10 -37.29 -11.00 13.35
CA LEU A 10 -37.14 -10.63 11.94
C LEU A 10 -36.27 -9.36 11.78
N SER A 11 -36.31 -8.43 12.73
CA SER A 11 -35.44 -7.25 12.73
C SER A 11 -33.99 -7.57 13.05
N ALA A 12 -33.72 -8.58 13.89
CA ALA A 12 -32.35 -8.99 14.23
C ALA A 12 -31.58 -9.59 13.04
N LEU A 13 -32.28 -10.26 12.11
CA LEU A 13 -31.69 -10.83 10.89
C LEU A 13 -31.28 -9.76 9.86
N LEU A 14 -31.97 -8.61 9.84
CA LEU A 14 -31.69 -7.50 8.92
C LEU A 14 -30.46 -6.66 9.34
N VAL A 15 -30.13 -6.63 10.63
CA VAL A 15 -28.98 -5.86 11.13
C VAL A 15 -27.66 -6.58 10.85
N LEU A 16 -27.63 -7.92 10.85
CA LEU A 16 -26.41 -8.70 10.61
C LEU A 16 -25.93 -8.69 9.15
N THR A 17 -26.82 -8.43 8.18
CA THR A 17 -26.44 -8.40 6.76
C THR A 17 -25.82 -7.08 6.31
N ALA A 18 -25.90 -6.02 7.12
CA ALA A 18 -25.38 -4.69 6.77
C ALA A 18 -23.87 -4.53 6.99
N CYS A 19 -23.22 -5.38 7.79
CA CYS A 19 -21.78 -5.24 8.10
C CYS A 19 -20.84 -5.74 7.00
N ASN A 20 -21.34 -6.49 6.00
CA ASN A 20 -20.50 -7.08 4.95
C ASN A 20 -20.42 -6.24 3.65
N SER A 21 -21.16 -5.13 3.57
CA SER A 21 -21.20 -4.29 2.35
C SER A 21 -19.86 -3.61 2.04
N VAL A 22 -19.01 -3.39 3.04
CA VAL A 22 -17.69 -2.74 2.86
C VAL A 22 -16.63 -3.72 2.33
N LEU A 23 -16.87 -5.03 2.39
CA LEU A 23 -15.93 -6.05 1.90
C LEU A 23 -16.05 -6.29 0.38
N ASN A 24 -17.17 -5.90 -0.23
CA ASN A 24 -17.43 -6.01 -1.66
C ASN A 24 -17.38 -4.61 -2.31
N ALA A 25 -16.23 -3.94 -2.22
CA ALA A 25 -15.99 -2.78 -3.07
C ALA A 25 -15.97 -3.25 -4.54
N SER A 26 -16.78 -2.62 -5.39
CA SER A 26 -16.88 -2.94 -6.81
C SER A 26 -15.53 -2.76 -7.51
N THR A 27 -15.10 -3.77 -8.27
CA THR A 27 -13.88 -3.77 -9.10
C THR A 27 -13.98 -2.86 -10.33
N GLU A 28 -15.09 -2.12 -10.52
CA GLU A 28 -15.20 -1.14 -11.60
C GLU A 28 -14.34 0.09 -11.28
N VAL A 29 -13.15 0.11 -11.86
CA VAL A 29 -12.32 1.31 -11.95
C VAL A 29 -13.08 2.32 -12.81
N GLN A 30 -13.73 3.28 -12.15
CA GLN A 30 -14.40 4.39 -12.83
C GLN A 30 -13.38 5.08 -13.73
N GLN A 31 -13.65 5.08 -15.04
CA GLN A 31 -12.80 5.78 -15.99
C GLN A 31 -12.82 7.27 -15.66
N PRO A 32 -11.66 7.96 -15.68
CA PRO A 32 -11.62 9.39 -15.40
C PRO A 32 -12.53 10.14 -16.37
N THR A 33 -13.51 10.87 -15.84
CA THR A 33 -14.45 11.68 -16.64
C THR A 33 -13.80 12.93 -17.23
N VAL A 34 -12.58 13.26 -16.79
CA VAL A 34 -11.77 14.38 -17.27
C VAL A 34 -10.47 13.85 -17.86
N GLN A 35 -10.28 14.04 -19.16
CA GLN A 35 -9.03 13.73 -19.85
C GLN A 35 -8.26 15.02 -20.06
N ILE A 36 -7.06 15.12 -19.48
CA ILE A 36 -6.13 16.22 -19.76
C ILE A 36 -5.46 15.90 -21.10
N PRO A 37 -5.59 16.77 -22.12
CA PRO A 37 -4.90 16.57 -23.40
C PRO A 37 -3.39 16.48 -23.21
N HIS A 38 -2.73 15.62 -23.98
CA HIS A 38 -1.28 15.46 -23.88
C HIS A 38 -0.53 16.74 -24.26
N ASP A 39 -1.08 17.55 -25.16
CA ASP A 39 -0.55 18.83 -25.62
C ASP A 39 -0.90 20.02 -24.72
N ASP A 40 -1.53 19.79 -23.56
CA ASP A 40 -1.80 20.85 -22.60
C ASP A 40 -0.48 21.55 -22.18
N PRO A 41 -0.38 22.89 -22.37
CA PRO A 41 0.87 23.59 -22.13
C PRO A 41 1.26 23.64 -20.65
N GLN A 42 0.30 23.65 -19.72
CA GLN A 42 0.59 23.63 -18.28
C GLN A 42 1.11 22.26 -17.85
N TRP A 43 0.54 21.19 -18.39
CA TRP A 43 1.00 19.82 -18.19
C TRP A 43 2.42 19.61 -18.73
N GLN A 44 2.69 20.06 -19.95
CA GLN A 44 4.03 19.97 -20.54
C GLN A 44 5.05 20.78 -19.75
N GLN A 45 4.69 21.98 -19.28
CA GLN A 45 5.55 22.77 -18.41
C GLN A 45 5.82 22.07 -17.07
N HIS A 46 4.84 21.38 -16.51
CA HIS A 46 5.01 20.58 -15.30
C HIS A 46 5.96 19.40 -15.51
N LEU A 47 5.78 18.64 -16.60
CA LEU A 47 6.68 17.54 -16.97
C LEU A 47 8.12 18.03 -17.19
N ALA A 48 8.29 19.19 -17.82
CA ALA A 48 9.60 19.82 -17.99
C ALA A 48 10.26 20.19 -16.65
N LYS A 49 9.49 20.52 -15.61
CA LYS A 49 10.03 20.74 -14.26
C LYS A 49 10.41 19.42 -13.59
N LEU A 50 9.59 18.37 -13.75
CA LEU A 50 9.89 17.04 -13.21
C LEU A 50 11.16 16.44 -13.81
N SER A 51 11.43 16.67 -15.10
CA SER A 51 12.64 16.17 -15.76
C SER A 51 13.95 16.78 -15.24
N GLN A 52 13.88 17.95 -14.59
CA GLN A 52 15.04 18.59 -13.95
C GLN A 52 15.36 17.99 -12.57
N ILE A 53 14.49 17.15 -12.02
CA ILE A 53 14.70 16.52 -10.71
C ILE A 53 15.78 15.44 -10.83
N GLN A 54 16.97 15.74 -10.31
CA GLN A 54 18.11 14.82 -10.34
C GLN A 54 18.06 13.79 -9.22
N GLY A 55 17.41 14.12 -8.11
CA GLY A 55 17.27 13.28 -6.93
C GLY A 55 16.03 13.62 -6.13
N TYR A 56 15.46 12.63 -5.47
CA TYR A 56 14.26 12.79 -4.65
C TYR A 56 14.28 11.82 -3.47
N THR A 57 13.55 12.18 -2.42
CA THR A 57 13.24 11.30 -1.31
C THR A 57 11.75 11.43 -1.00
N ALA A 58 11.07 10.30 -0.86
CA ALA A 58 9.67 10.21 -0.53
C ALA A 58 9.46 9.17 0.56
N THR A 59 8.68 9.51 1.57
CA THR A 59 8.32 8.63 2.67
C THR A 59 6.82 8.67 2.88
N GLY A 60 6.22 7.53 3.21
CA GLY A 60 4.78 7.49 3.46
C GLY A 60 4.32 6.09 3.83
N GLN A 61 3.02 5.86 3.66
CA GLN A 61 2.40 4.55 3.81
C GLN A 61 1.72 4.19 2.49
N PHE A 62 1.76 2.91 2.15
CA PHE A 62 0.99 2.38 1.05
C PHE A 62 0.29 1.09 1.47
N GLY A 63 -0.93 0.91 0.97
CA GLY A 63 -1.72 -0.29 1.13
C GLY A 63 -1.83 -0.99 -0.20
N TYR A 64 -1.55 -2.28 -0.23
CA TYR A 64 -1.84 -3.16 -1.34
C TYR A 64 -3.01 -4.06 -0.96
N ILE A 65 -4.03 -4.07 -1.81
CA ILE A 65 -5.24 -4.87 -1.65
C ILE A 65 -5.42 -5.65 -2.94
N SER A 66 -5.21 -6.96 -2.87
CA SER A 66 -5.60 -7.92 -3.91
C SER A 66 -6.61 -8.93 -3.33
N PRO A 67 -7.23 -9.77 -4.17
CA PRO A 67 -8.06 -10.88 -3.69
C PRO A 67 -7.30 -11.86 -2.80
N GLU A 68 -6.01 -12.08 -3.06
CA GLU A 68 -5.16 -13.06 -2.37
C GLU A 68 -4.56 -12.50 -1.09
N GLU A 69 -4.14 -11.23 -1.10
CA GLU A 69 -3.48 -10.62 0.05
C GLU A 69 -3.82 -9.14 0.24
N ARG A 70 -3.86 -8.74 1.51
CA ARG A 70 -3.93 -7.35 1.93
C ARG A 70 -2.74 -7.05 2.81
N PHE A 71 -1.94 -6.06 2.43
CA PHE A 71 -0.84 -5.62 3.27
C PHE A 71 -0.72 -4.10 3.28
N SER A 72 -0.31 -3.57 4.43
CA SER A 72 -0.01 -2.15 4.60
C SER A 72 1.43 -2.01 5.11
N SER A 73 2.16 -1.10 4.48
CA SER A 73 3.57 -0.87 4.77
C SER A 73 3.89 0.61 4.71
N HIS A 74 4.76 1.05 5.61
CA HIS A 74 5.53 2.26 5.42
C HIS A 74 6.50 2.04 4.26
N PHE A 75 6.77 3.09 3.51
CA PHE A 75 7.82 3.11 2.50
C PHE A 75 8.78 4.27 2.76
N ASN A 76 10.05 4.03 2.44
CA ASN A 76 11.09 5.05 2.30
C ASN A 76 11.77 4.84 0.95
N TRP A 77 11.57 5.79 0.04
CA TRP A 77 12.16 5.80 -1.28
C TRP A 77 13.16 6.94 -1.38
N ARG A 78 14.40 6.61 -1.72
CA ARG A 78 15.44 7.58 -2.05
C ARG A 78 16.01 7.28 -3.43
N TYR A 79 16.03 8.28 -4.28
CA TYR A 79 16.71 8.25 -5.56
C TYR A 79 17.74 9.38 -5.60
N THR A 80 19.02 9.04 -5.79
CA THR A 80 20.09 10.04 -5.93
C THR A 80 20.61 10.06 -7.36
N ASN A 81 20.78 8.90 -7.98
CA ASN A 81 21.18 8.74 -9.37
C ASN A 81 20.97 7.27 -9.81
N PRO A 82 21.19 6.92 -11.10
CA PRO A 82 20.94 5.56 -11.61
C PRO A 82 21.78 4.43 -10.96
N ILE A 83 22.85 4.77 -10.23
CA ILE A 83 23.71 3.80 -9.54
C ILE A 83 23.54 3.83 -8.01
N GLN A 84 22.72 4.75 -7.50
CA GLN A 84 22.48 4.96 -6.07
C GLN A 84 21.02 5.33 -5.83
N PHE A 85 20.22 4.31 -5.53
CA PHE A 85 18.82 4.46 -5.15
C PHE A 85 18.40 3.31 -4.24
N GLY A 86 17.31 3.50 -3.51
CA GLY A 86 16.75 2.44 -2.69
C GLY A 86 15.29 2.67 -2.33
N LEU A 87 14.62 1.56 -2.07
CA LEU A 87 13.26 1.47 -1.60
C LEU A 87 13.25 0.52 -0.40
N GLU A 88 12.77 1.01 0.73
CA GLU A 88 12.55 0.21 1.93
C GLU A 88 11.06 0.18 2.24
N LEU A 89 10.55 -1.02 2.45
CA LEU A 89 9.18 -1.30 2.86
C LEU A 89 9.22 -1.96 4.24
N SER A 90 8.57 -1.34 5.21
CA SER A 90 8.50 -1.84 6.58
C SER A 90 7.09 -1.70 7.16
N SER A 91 6.66 -2.69 7.91
CA SER A 91 5.36 -2.68 8.58
C SER A 91 5.55 -2.79 10.08
N ASN A 92 4.80 -2.00 10.85
CA ASN A 92 4.77 -2.14 12.30
C ASN A 92 3.89 -3.33 12.73
N LEU A 93 3.00 -3.78 11.84
CA LEU A 93 2.03 -4.85 12.10
C LEU A 93 2.50 -6.22 11.60
N SER A 94 3.57 -6.26 10.80
CA SER A 94 4.09 -7.47 10.17
C SER A 94 5.59 -7.55 10.38
N THR A 95 6.08 -8.77 10.60
CA THR A 95 7.52 -9.06 10.73
C THR A 95 8.26 -9.06 9.40
N LYS A 96 7.56 -8.80 8.28
CA LYS A 96 8.12 -8.74 6.93
C LYS A 96 8.61 -7.32 6.64
N SER A 97 9.88 -7.18 6.32
CA SER A 97 10.41 -5.98 5.67
C SER A 97 11.12 -6.35 4.37
N LEU A 98 11.07 -5.44 3.40
CA LEU A 98 11.76 -5.57 2.11
C LEU A 98 12.62 -4.34 1.92
N LYS A 99 13.90 -4.55 1.62
CA LYS A 99 14.81 -3.48 1.24
C LYS A 99 15.44 -3.80 -0.10
N LEU A 100 15.18 -2.92 -1.06
CA LEU A 100 15.82 -2.89 -2.37
C LEU A 100 16.79 -1.72 -2.39
N GLU A 101 18.07 -1.99 -2.65
CA GLU A 101 19.09 -0.95 -2.65
C GLU A 101 20.08 -1.22 -3.79
N ARG A 102 20.23 -0.23 -4.68
CA ARG A 102 21.28 -0.20 -5.69
C ARG A 102 22.41 0.70 -5.20
N ASN A 103 23.61 0.17 -5.28
CA ASN A 103 24.85 0.92 -5.07
C ASN A 103 25.85 0.58 -6.19
N LYS A 104 27.06 1.12 -6.11
CA LYS A 104 28.13 0.89 -7.11
C LYS A 104 28.47 -0.58 -7.34
N ARG A 105 28.19 -1.48 -6.37
CA ARG A 105 28.47 -2.92 -6.47
C ARG A 105 27.34 -3.70 -7.16
N GLY A 106 26.15 -3.11 -7.27
CA GLY A 106 25.00 -3.76 -7.88
C GLY A 106 23.69 -3.50 -7.14
N LEU A 107 22.65 -4.22 -7.55
CA LEU A 107 21.34 -4.22 -6.90
C LEU A 107 21.29 -5.30 -5.83
N THR A 108 20.85 -4.93 -4.63
CA THR A 108 20.63 -5.85 -3.52
C THR A 108 19.17 -5.86 -3.12
N VAL A 109 18.63 -7.04 -2.84
CA VAL A 109 17.27 -7.23 -2.33
C VAL A 109 17.40 -8.03 -1.04
N ARG A 110 16.83 -7.51 0.04
CA ARG A 110 16.88 -8.11 1.38
C ARG A 110 15.48 -8.21 1.93
N THR A 111 15.12 -9.40 2.40
CA THR A 111 13.89 -9.63 3.13
C THR A 111 14.24 -10.03 4.54
N MET A 112 13.70 -9.33 5.53
CA MET A 112 13.88 -9.66 6.94
C MET A 112 12.58 -10.25 7.48
N ARG A 113 12.70 -11.36 8.22
CA ARG A 113 11.65 -11.90 9.10
C ARG A 113 12.11 -11.65 10.53
N VAL A 114 11.39 -10.81 11.28
CA VAL A 114 11.73 -10.46 12.69
C VAL A 114 11.76 -11.66 13.65
N ILE A 115 11.23 -12.83 13.25
CA ILE A 115 11.33 -14.08 14.04
C ILE A 115 12.80 -14.51 14.28
N ALA A 116 13.74 -14.13 13.41
CA ALA A 116 15.16 -14.48 13.59
C ALA A 116 15.88 -13.69 14.70
N VAL A 117 15.36 -12.52 15.10
CA VAL A 117 16.01 -11.68 16.12
C VAL A 117 15.76 -12.23 17.53
N LEU A 118 14.59 -12.83 17.78
CA LEU A 118 14.31 -13.44 19.08
C LEU A 118 15.14 -14.72 19.32
N THR A 119 15.38 -15.55 18.30
CA THR A 119 16.16 -16.78 18.45
C THR A 119 17.64 -16.51 18.73
N VAL A 120 18.21 -15.44 18.18
CA VAL A 120 19.61 -15.05 18.46
C VAL A 120 19.75 -14.38 19.83
N MET A 121 18.71 -13.71 20.33
CA MET A 121 18.74 -13.04 21.64
C MET A 121 18.38 -13.97 22.81
N LEU A 122 17.65 -15.07 22.56
CA LEU A 122 17.33 -16.11 23.56
C LEU A 122 18.37 -17.24 23.66
N MET A 123 19.41 -17.22 22.81
CA MET A 123 20.55 -18.14 22.88
C MET A 123 21.82 -17.52 23.51
N ARG A 124 21.67 -16.39 24.22
CA ARG A 124 22.75 -15.76 24.98
C ARG A 124 22.38 -15.62 26.45
#